data_AF-A0A1M4Y3M1-F1
#
_entry.id   AF-A0A1M4Y3M1-F1
#
_cell.length_a   1.000
_cell.length_b   1.000
_cell.length_c   1.000
_cell.angle_alpha   90.00
_cell.angle_beta   90.00
_cell.angle_gamma   90.00
#
_symmetry.space_group_name_H-M   'P 1'
#
loop_
_entity.id
_entity.type
_entity.pdbx_description
1 polymer ?
#
loop_
_entity_poly.entity_id
_entity_poly.type
_entity_poly.pdbx_seq_one_letter_code
_entity_poly.pdbx_strand_id
1 'polypeptide(L)'
;MIKPILLGAFCITQFSLAYAAEKPAITTQPLHLSNEVQPFQKVPKTLIIKTKKFKIRIDKQPNGKYLYQSWAANAKITSKPSMIISDGELIPDGSGGNYYFSFVNEGYSYQVWRNYLTDSASKAPYTLVVSDENDREVVRQDAVVVKQ
;
A
#
# COMPACT_ATOMS: atom_id res chain seq x y z
N MET A 1 62.32 70.04 12.94
CA MET A 1 61.35 71.04 13.47
C MET A 1 60.03 70.34 13.78
N ILE A 2 59.57 70.49 15.02
CA ILE A 2 58.18 70.79 15.42
C ILE A 2 57.07 69.77 15.01
N LYS A 3 56.67 68.96 16.01
CA LYS A 3 55.29 68.44 16.30
C LYS A 3 54.23 69.57 16.23
N PRO A 4 52.87 69.40 16.26
CA PRO A 4 52.02 68.19 16.26
C PRO A 4 50.59 68.41 15.63
N ILE A 5 49.64 67.55 16.02
CA ILE A 5 48.22 67.83 16.41
C ILE A 5 47.08 67.60 15.39
N LEU A 6 46.14 66.75 15.86
CA LEU A 6 44.67 66.60 15.71
C LEU A 6 44.00 66.94 14.36
N LEU A 7 42.97 66.23 13.90
CA LEU A 7 41.60 66.12 14.44
C LEU A 7 40.91 65.05 13.58
N GLY A 8 40.09 64.14 14.10
CA GLY A 8 38.64 64.38 14.13
C GLY A 8 37.91 63.36 13.25
N ALA A 9 37.04 62.56 13.86
CA ALA A 9 36.31 61.46 13.24
C ALA A 9 35.17 61.94 12.33
N PHE A 10 34.88 61.21 11.25
CA PHE A 10 33.54 61.16 10.66
C PHE A 10 33.27 59.80 10.00
N CYS A 11 32.20 59.16 10.45
CA CYS A 11 31.68 57.87 10.01
C CYS A 11 30.94 57.99 8.67
N ILE A 12 31.14 57.02 7.76
CA ILE A 12 30.01 56.49 6.97
C ILE A 12 30.27 55.02 6.64
N THR A 13 29.41 54.17 7.19
CA THR A 13 29.36 52.72 6.98
C THR A 13 28.90 52.40 5.56
N GLN A 14 29.68 51.63 4.81
CA GLN A 14 29.18 50.97 3.60
C GLN A 14 28.44 49.70 4.00
N PHE A 15 27.12 49.71 3.78
CA PHE A 15 26.32 48.49 3.75
C PHE A 15 26.75 47.65 2.54
N SER A 16 27.25 46.46 2.78
CA SER A 16 27.26 45.40 1.77
C SER A 16 26.30 44.30 2.24
N LEU A 17 25.27 44.06 1.43
CA LEU A 17 24.35 42.93 1.56
C LEU A 17 25.16 41.63 1.39
N ALA A 18 25.38 40.92 2.49
CA ALA A 18 25.81 39.53 2.44
C ALA A 18 24.55 38.64 2.42
N TYR A 19 24.39 37.87 1.35
CA TYR A 19 23.38 36.83 1.26
C TYR A 19 23.83 35.66 2.15
N ALA A 20 23.12 35.38 3.24
CA ALA A 20 23.39 34.23 4.09
C ALA A 20 22.53 33.04 3.63
N ALA A 21 23.20 31.94 3.26
CA ALA A 21 22.56 30.64 3.08
C ALA A 21 22.34 30.01 4.47
N GLU A 22 21.08 29.79 4.86
CA GLU A 22 20.74 29.19 6.14
C GLU A 22 20.61 27.65 6.03
N LYS A 23 21.37 26.94 6.85
CA LYS A 23 21.09 25.59 7.38
C LYS A 23 21.63 25.53 8.81
N PRO A 24 21.12 24.68 9.71
CA PRO A 24 19.73 24.51 10.12
C PRO A 24 19.61 24.65 11.66
N ALA A 25 18.55 25.27 12.17
CA ALA A 25 18.19 25.16 13.59
C ALA A 25 16.90 24.34 13.72
N ILE A 26 17.06 23.09 14.11
CA ILE A 26 15.99 22.19 14.51
C ILE A 26 15.37 22.77 15.78
N THR A 27 14.26 23.49 15.64
CA THR A 27 13.34 23.73 16.77
C THR A 27 12.33 22.60 16.74
N THR A 28 12.54 21.64 17.63
CA THR A 28 11.62 20.53 17.91
C THR A 28 10.32 21.08 18.47
N GLN A 29 9.42 21.52 17.59
CA GLN A 29 8.01 21.49 17.91
C GLN A 29 7.56 20.05 17.64
N PRO A 30 7.07 19.30 18.65
CA PRO A 30 6.40 18.04 18.35
C PRO A 30 5.19 18.42 17.50
N LEU A 31 5.31 18.19 16.19
CA LEU A 31 4.17 18.12 15.30
C LEU A 31 3.23 17.15 15.99
N HIS A 32 2.13 17.68 16.52
CA HIS A 32 1.03 16.86 16.99
C HIS A 32 0.50 16.21 15.72
N LEU A 33 1.15 15.09 15.35
CA LEU A 33 0.76 14.22 14.28
C LEU A 33 -0.59 13.72 14.75
N SER A 34 -1.65 14.38 14.29
CA SER A 34 -2.97 13.81 14.42
C SER A 34 -2.85 12.43 13.82
N ASN A 35 -2.90 11.43 14.68
CA ASN A 35 -3.19 10.05 14.32
C ASN A 35 -4.62 10.04 13.75
N GLU A 36 -4.87 10.75 12.66
CA GLU A 36 -5.87 10.32 11.72
C GLU A 36 -5.27 9.08 11.07
N VAL A 37 -5.43 7.98 11.80
CA VAL A 37 -5.40 6.65 11.24
C VAL A 37 -6.43 6.69 10.13
N GLN A 38 -5.97 6.98 8.90
CA GLN A 38 -6.72 6.68 7.70
C GLN A 38 -7.29 5.29 7.92
N PRO A 39 -8.62 5.07 7.77
CA PRO A 39 -9.23 3.81 8.14
C PRO A 39 -8.65 2.69 7.25
N PHE A 40 -7.54 2.10 7.68
CA PHE A 40 -6.94 0.99 6.99
C PHE A 40 -7.96 -0.13 7.06
N GLN A 41 -8.43 -0.57 5.89
CA GLN A 41 -9.47 -1.56 5.84
C GLN A 41 -8.95 -2.82 6.54
N LYS A 42 -9.67 -3.28 7.57
CA LYS A 42 -9.27 -4.47 8.32
C LYS A 42 -9.22 -5.66 7.37
N VAL A 43 -8.00 -6.16 7.13
CA VAL A 43 -7.78 -7.38 6.35
C VAL A 43 -8.26 -8.56 7.20
N PRO A 44 -9.20 -9.39 6.71
CA PRO A 44 -9.66 -10.55 7.46
C PRO A 44 -8.54 -11.60 7.56
N LYS A 45 -8.50 -12.35 8.68
CA LYS A 45 -7.58 -13.49 8.82
C LYS A 45 -7.91 -14.61 7.84
N THR A 46 -9.21 -14.82 7.58
CA THR A 46 -9.71 -15.76 6.58
C THR A 46 -10.68 -15.02 5.67
N LEU A 47 -10.42 -15.06 4.37
CA LEU A 47 -11.31 -14.56 3.34
C LEU A 47 -11.84 -15.74 2.54
N ILE A 48 -13.15 -15.81 2.33
CA ILE A 48 -13.77 -16.75 1.40
C ILE A 48 -14.58 -15.97 0.39
N ILE A 49 -14.24 -16.15 -0.89
CA ILE A 49 -14.93 -15.50 -2.00
C ILE A 49 -15.40 -16.53 -3.02
N LYS A 50 -16.43 -16.18 -3.77
CA LYS A 50 -16.97 -16.98 -4.86
C LYS A 50 -17.03 -16.15 -6.13
N THR A 51 -16.42 -16.65 -7.19
CA THR A 51 -16.61 -16.17 -8.57
C THR A 51 -17.61 -17.07 -9.31
N LYS A 52 -17.87 -16.79 -10.59
CA LYS A 52 -18.69 -17.69 -11.43
C LYS A 52 -18.08 -19.09 -11.57
N LYS A 53 -16.74 -19.20 -11.55
CA LYS A 53 -16.01 -20.46 -11.81
C LYS A 53 -15.36 -21.08 -10.56
N PHE A 54 -15.03 -20.27 -9.57
CA PHE A 54 -14.19 -20.68 -8.45
C PHE A 54 -14.81 -20.31 -7.10
N LYS A 55 -14.58 -21.17 -6.12
CA LYS A 55 -14.64 -20.82 -4.70
C LYS A 55 -13.20 -20.72 -4.23
N ILE A 56 -12.85 -19.65 -3.52
CA ILE A 56 -11.48 -19.34 -3.13
C ILE A 56 -11.46 -19.05 -1.64
N ARG A 57 -10.49 -19.62 -0.94
CA ARG A 57 -10.19 -19.34 0.46
C ARG A 57 -8.77 -18.81 0.56
N ILE A 58 -8.59 -17.71 1.28
CA ILE A 58 -7.30 -17.13 1.60
C ILE A 58 -7.18 -17.06 3.12
N ASP A 59 -6.18 -17.72 3.69
CA ASP A 59 -5.92 -17.72 5.13
C ASP A 59 -4.56 -17.10 5.45
N LYS A 60 -4.53 -16.13 6.35
CA LYS A 60 -3.28 -15.64 6.96
C LYS A 60 -2.67 -16.72 7.85
N GLN A 61 -1.45 -17.11 7.54
CA GLN A 61 -0.70 -18.13 8.24
C GLN A 61 0.07 -17.53 9.45
N PRO A 62 0.53 -18.37 10.41
CA PRO A 62 1.31 -17.90 11.55
C PRO A 62 2.61 -17.16 11.19
N ASN A 63 3.21 -17.49 10.04
CA ASN A 63 4.40 -16.81 9.51
C ASN A 63 4.11 -15.43 8.88
N GLY A 64 2.86 -14.98 8.90
CA GLY A 64 2.42 -13.70 8.33
C GLY A 64 2.11 -13.72 6.84
N LYS A 65 2.46 -14.80 6.12
CA LYS A 65 2.11 -15.03 4.71
C LYS A 65 0.67 -15.53 4.57
N TYR A 66 0.22 -15.70 3.33
CA TYR A 66 -1.12 -16.13 3.00
C TYR A 66 -1.12 -17.46 2.25
N LEU A 67 -2.12 -18.29 2.53
CA LEU A 67 -2.38 -19.55 1.83
C LEU A 67 -3.62 -19.40 0.95
N TYR A 68 -3.46 -19.59 -0.35
CA TYR A 68 -4.54 -19.64 -1.33
C TYR A 68 -5.00 -21.08 -1.52
N GLN A 69 -6.32 -21.28 -1.52
CA GLN A 69 -6.93 -22.55 -1.87
C GLN A 69 -8.13 -22.29 -2.79
N SER A 70 -8.28 -23.08 -3.85
CA SER A 70 -9.44 -22.96 -4.73
C SER A 70 -10.11 -24.29 -5.06
N TRP A 71 -11.41 -24.19 -5.35
CA TRP A 71 -12.27 -25.27 -5.81
C TRP A 71 -13.14 -24.76 -6.96
N ALA A 72 -13.83 -25.66 -7.64
CA ALA A 72 -14.97 -25.29 -8.48
C ALA A 72 -16.02 -24.48 -7.67
N ALA A 73 -16.70 -23.51 -8.31
CA ALA A 73 -17.60 -22.54 -7.65
C ALA A 73 -18.60 -23.14 -6.66
N ASN A 74 -19.12 -24.35 -6.95
CA ASN A 74 -20.16 -25.00 -6.17
C ASN A 74 -19.63 -26.12 -5.25
N ALA A 75 -18.34 -26.41 -5.26
CA ALA A 75 -17.74 -27.42 -4.40
C ALA A 75 -17.75 -27.00 -2.92
N LYS A 76 -17.73 -27.98 -2.01
CA LYS A 76 -17.65 -27.75 -0.56
C LYS A 76 -16.22 -27.40 -0.16
N ILE A 77 -16.04 -26.44 0.73
CA ILE A 77 -14.71 -26.03 1.22
C ILE A 77 -14.02 -27.10 2.08
N THR A 78 -14.80 -28.05 2.60
CA THR A 78 -14.32 -29.22 3.33
C THR A 78 -13.84 -30.34 2.41
N SER A 79 -14.09 -30.24 1.10
CA SER A 79 -13.53 -31.18 0.12
C SER A 79 -12.08 -30.81 -0.23
N LYS A 80 -11.35 -31.74 -0.84
CA LYS A 80 -9.98 -31.48 -1.29
C LYS A 80 -9.96 -30.31 -2.28
N PRO A 81 -9.14 -29.26 -2.06
CA PRO A 81 -8.98 -28.17 -3.03
C PRO A 81 -8.37 -28.67 -4.33
N SER A 82 -8.76 -28.03 -5.43
CA SER A 82 -8.20 -28.26 -6.75
C SER A 82 -6.82 -27.63 -6.90
N MET A 83 -6.54 -26.56 -6.16
CA MET A 83 -5.26 -25.84 -6.18
C MET A 83 -4.98 -25.27 -4.79
N ILE A 84 -3.71 -25.34 -4.39
CA ILE A 84 -3.17 -24.74 -3.16
C ILE A 84 -1.91 -23.98 -3.56
N ILE A 85 -1.81 -22.71 -3.15
CA ILE A 85 -0.61 -21.88 -3.37
C ILE A 85 -0.21 -21.26 -2.04
N SER A 86 0.99 -21.55 -1.59
CA SER A 86 1.56 -21.03 -0.34
C SER A 86 2.29 -19.71 -0.55
N ASP A 87 2.77 -19.13 0.55
CA ASP A 87 3.70 -18.00 0.57
C ASP A 87 3.22 -16.73 -0.15
N GLY A 88 1.89 -16.56 -0.23
CA GLY A 88 1.31 -15.34 -0.76
C GLY A 88 1.53 -14.14 0.13
N GLU A 89 1.47 -12.97 -0.48
CA GLU A 89 1.68 -11.68 0.18
C GLU A 89 0.45 -10.79 0.05
N LEU A 90 0.30 -9.85 0.99
CA LEU A 90 -0.66 -8.77 0.86
C LEU A 90 0.09 -7.51 0.45
N ILE A 91 -0.30 -6.95 -0.69
CA ILE A 91 0.32 -5.76 -1.26
C ILE A 91 -0.66 -4.59 -1.10
N PRO A 92 -0.33 -3.55 -0.31
CA PRO A 92 -1.09 -2.32 -0.26
C PRO A 92 -1.08 -1.62 -1.62
N ASP A 93 -2.22 -1.05 -2.00
CA ASP A 93 -2.38 -0.29 -3.24
C ASP A 93 -2.90 1.12 -2.92
N GLY A 94 -2.04 2.12 -3.06
CA GLY A 94 -2.34 3.51 -2.71
C GLY A 94 -2.59 3.77 -1.21
N SER A 95 -3.02 4.99 -0.89
CA SER A 95 -3.24 5.45 0.49
C SER A 95 -4.67 5.21 1.01
N GLY A 96 -5.62 4.88 0.12
CA GLY A 96 -7.04 4.67 0.45
C GLY A 96 -7.35 3.32 1.12
N GLY A 97 -6.33 2.54 1.50
CA GLY A 97 -6.50 1.23 2.12
C GLY A 97 -6.91 0.12 1.15
N ASN A 98 -6.74 0.33 -0.17
CA ASN A 98 -6.84 -0.76 -1.13
C ASN A 98 -5.65 -1.70 -0.97
N TYR A 99 -5.87 -2.96 -1.34
CA TYR A 99 -4.85 -3.99 -1.31
C TYR A 99 -5.24 -5.13 -2.24
N TYR A 100 -4.26 -5.98 -2.56
CA TYR A 100 -4.51 -7.27 -3.18
C TYR A 100 -3.65 -8.34 -2.53
N PHE A 101 -4.12 -9.57 -2.57
CA PHE A 101 -3.29 -10.73 -2.27
C PHE A 101 -2.58 -11.16 -3.55
N SER A 102 -1.28 -11.43 -3.48
CA SER A 102 -0.47 -11.89 -4.60
C SER A 102 0.09 -13.29 -4.31
N PHE A 103 -0.07 -14.20 -5.27
CA PHE A 103 0.47 -15.55 -5.23
C PHE A 103 1.12 -15.88 -6.58
N VAL A 104 2.11 -16.76 -6.58
CA VAL A 104 2.77 -17.24 -7.80
C VAL A 104 2.71 -18.76 -7.83
N ASN A 105 2.31 -19.33 -8.96
CA ASN A 105 2.33 -20.77 -9.18
C ASN A 105 2.64 -21.07 -10.64
N GLU A 106 3.69 -21.86 -10.89
CA GLU A 106 4.05 -22.36 -12.24
C GLU A 106 4.13 -21.27 -13.32
N GLY A 107 4.73 -20.12 -13.00
CA GLY A 107 4.88 -19.00 -13.94
C GLY A 107 3.64 -18.09 -14.06
N TYR A 108 2.54 -18.41 -13.40
CA TYR A 108 1.35 -17.56 -13.34
C TYR A 108 1.31 -16.74 -12.06
N SER A 109 0.86 -15.49 -12.15
CA SER A 109 0.52 -14.66 -11.00
C SER A 109 -0.98 -14.69 -10.74
N TYR A 110 -1.37 -14.85 -9.48
CA TYR A 110 -2.75 -14.86 -9.03
C TYR A 110 -2.95 -13.70 -8.07
N GLN A 111 -3.76 -12.73 -8.48
CA GLN A 111 -4.05 -11.55 -7.70
C GLN A 111 -5.52 -11.51 -7.30
N VAL A 112 -5.79 -11.40 -6.00
CA VAL A 112 -7.14 -11.20 -5.47
C VAL A 112 -7.26 -9.79 -4.95
N TRP A 113 -7.84 -8.93 -5.78
CA TRP A 113 -7.99 -7.49 -5.56
C TRP A 113 -9.16 -7.20 -4.65
N ARG A 114 -8.94 -6.37 -3.63
CA ARG A 114 -10.02 -5.75 -2.86
C ARG A 114 -10.51 -4.51 -3.61
N ASN A 115 -11.76 -4.53 -4.04
CA ASN A 115 -12.40 -3.38 -4.66
C ASN A 115 -13.09 -2.54 -3.58
N TYR A 116 -12.34 -1.62 -2.97
CA TYR A 116 -12.85 -0.68 -1.96
C TYR A 116 -12.77 0.75 -2.51
N LEU A 117 -13.75 1.60 -2.15
CA LEU A 117 -13.88 2.98 -2.65
C LEU A 117 -13.80 3.08 -4.18
N THR A 118 -14.60 2.26 -4.86
CA THR A 118 -14.70 2.28 -6.31
C THR A 118 -15.64 3.38 -6.78
N ASP A 119 -15.42 3.86 -8.01
CA ASP A 119 -16.27 4.83 -8.72
C ASP A 119 -17.72 4.36 -8.93
N SER A 120 -17.96 3.06 -8.76
CA SER A 120 -19.28 2.44 -8.84
C SER A 120 -19.63 1.64 -7.60
N ALA A 121 -20.83 1.87 -7.05
CA ALA A 121 -21.41 1.08 -5.97
C ALA A 121 -21.83 -0.35 -6.39
N SER A 122 -21.90 -0.63 -7.70
CA SER A 122 -22.28 -1.95 -8.22
C SER A 122 -21.09 -2.89 -8.42
N LYS A 123 -19.86 -2.41 -8.22
CA LYS A 123 -18.66 -3.23 -8.41
C LYS A 123 -18.58 -4.31 -7.34
N ALA A 124 -18.24 -5.53 -7.77
CA ALA A 124 -18.08 -6.64 -6.85
C ALA A 124 -16.97 -6.33 -5.83
N PRO A 125 -17.10 -6.78 -4.57
CA PRO A 125 -16.16 -6.43 -3.49
C PRO A 125 -14.74 -6.97 -3.71
N TYR A 126 -14.57 -7.98 -4.57
CA TYR A 126 -13.28 -8.53 -4.94
C TYR A 126 -13.24 -8.91 -6.43
N THR A 127 -12.04 -8.97 -7.00
CA THR A 127 -11.79 -9.50 -8.34
C THR A 127 -10.58 -10.42 -8.32
N LEU A 128 -10.71 -11.63 -8.86
CA LEU A 128 -9.58 -12.49 -9.19
C LEU A 128 -9.03 -12.07 -10.55
N VAL A 129 -7.73 -11.81 -10.61
CA VAL A 129 -6.96 -11.65 -11.85
C VAL A 129 -5.88 -12.73 -11.86
N VAL A 130 -5.72 -13.41 -13.00
CA VAL A 130 -4.59 -14.32 -13.24
C VAL A 130 -3.87 -13.87 -14.49
N SER A 131 -2.56 -13.72 -14.41
CA SER A 131 -1.71 -13.38 -15.55
C SER A 131 -0.66 -14.45 -15.79
N ASP A 132 -0.28 -14.62 -17.06
CA ASP A 132 0.82 -15.50 -17.45
C ASP A 132 2.20 -14.88 -17.15
N GLU A 133 3.26 -15.60 -17.51
CA GLU A 133 4.66 -15.19 -17.30
C GLU A 133 5.06 -13.91 -18.07
N ASN A 134 4.24 -13.48 -19.03
CA ASN A 134 4.44 -12.27 -19.82
C ASN A 134 3.52 -11.13 -19.36
N ASP A 135 2.98 -11.23 -18.14
CA ASP A 135 2.03 -10.30 -17.52
C ASP A 135 0.70 -10.15 -18.30
N ARG A 136 0.35 -11.11 -19.16
CA ARG A 136 -0.91 -11.06 -19.91
C ARG A 136 -2.04 -11.62 -19.06
N GLU A 137 -3.10 -10.85 -18.87
CA GLU A 137 -4.31 -11.29 -18.16
C GLU A 137 -4.98 -12.45 -18.92
N VAL A 138 -5.04 -13.62 -18.30
CA VAL A 138 -5.69 -14.83 -18.82
C VAL A 138 -7.01 -15.15 -18.11
N VAL A 139 -7.20 -14.62 -16.90
CA VAL A 139 -8.46 -14.73 -16.15
C VAL A 139 -8.75 -13.41 -15.45
N ARG A 140 -9.99 -12.93 -15.59
CA ARG A 140 -10.58 -11.90 -14.71
C ARG A 140 -11.96 -12.32 -14.30
N GLN A 141 -12.21 -12.38 -13.00
CA GLN A 141 -13.49 -12.81 -12.45
C GLN A 141 -13.85 -12.01 -11.20
N ASP A 142 -14.99 -11.32 -11.27
CA ASP A 142 -15.59 -10.70 -10.09
C ASP A 142 -16.01 -11.74 -9.06
N ALA A 143 -15.87 -11.36 -7.80
CA ALA A 143 -16.09 -12.25 -6.67
C ALA A 143 -16.87 -11.56 -5.55
N VAL A 144 -17.76 -12.32 -4.93
CA VAL A 144 -18.51 -11.92 -3.74
C VAL A 144 -18.00 -12.66 -2.52
N VAL A 145 -18.02 -12.01 -1.36
CA VAL A 145 -17.70 -12.67 -0.08
C VAL A 145 -18.80 -13.66 0.24
N VAL A 146 -18.42 -14.88 0.63
CA VAL A 146 -19.36 -15.88 1.12
C VAL A 146 -19.07 -16.19 2.57
N LYS A 147 -20.12 -16.42 3.36
CA LYS A 147 -19.99 -16.85 4.75
C LYS A 147 -19.42 -18.27 4.81
N GLN A 148 -18.70 -18.55 5.89
CA GLN A 148 -18.27 -19.90 6.27
C GLN A 148 -19.49 -20.81 6.44
#